data_AF-A0A1Q7MQB7-F1
#
_entry.id   AF-A0A1Q7MQB7-F1
#
_cell.length_a   1.000
_cell.length_b   1.000
_cell.length_c   1.000
_cell.angle_alpha   90.00
_cell.angle_beta   90.00
_cell.angle_gamma   90.00
#
_symmetry.space_group_name_H-M   'P 1'
#
loop_
_entity.id
_entity.type
_entity.pdbx_description
1 polymer ?
#
loop_
_entity_poly.entity_id
_entity_poly.type
_entity_poly.pdbx_seq_one_letter_code
_entity_poly.pdbx_strand_id
1 'polypeptide(L)'
;MTRNRTILTLTAALAFAGVSIGAQAQQISEARIHELIKQAADRVARGDTVVDSQQTAAATSGQNRPVVHLPLEDAVKFALDRNLDIAVQRMNPEINDIAYASVRSIYHPSLTSTVSQAANNGLPQSQLQLSTGGQGTNTNMLQYNGGIAQSIPWGGGSFQATLNNSRGTSNSNNTLFNPAFTSNWSGIYTQPLLRNFRIDSTRQQLQVTKINRDISDVQLRATITNTLSNVRNAYWDYVYAVQAVDVAQRSLDLASKLVQDNQTRVEVGTMAPIDVVQAQSEQATRRQALVNAQSTKRTTELALKRLIVSGTQDPNWSADIDPVDRPDFRPEPIDIEAAVRRALSERTDLEIAKKNTQSNDVTLRFLQDQMKPQADLQATYGFQGIGGPYLKRDLTQLGSPSVTVPGGITDAFSTLLRSQYPRWTVALNISYPIGLSSQEASVARARVQLNQVQAQLKQVELQIATDVTNAAINVQNSGEAVQAAQAARELSEKKLEAEQSKFEVGMSTNYFVVQAQRDLSDARNSELRQILNYRKSLVELERLQQTTLQSSNITVLAAGGGGGATTTTTRTTGGGGGGGQ
;
A
#
# COMPACT_ATOMS: atom_id res chain seq x y z
N MET A 1 -41.13 -32.86 37.84
CA MET A 1 -41.75 -31.57 38.21
C MET A 1 -40.67 -30.48 38.25
N THR A 2 -40.53 -29.78 37.13
CA THR A 2 -40.27 -28.33 36.97
C THR A 2 -39.66 -27.52 38.13
N ARG A 3 -38.34 -27.27 38.07
CA ARG A 3 -37.70 -25.99 38.48
C ARG A 3 -36.19 -26.04 38.21
N ASN A 4 -35.75 -25.68 36.99
CA ASN A 4 -34.30 -25.48 36.74
C ASN A 4 -33.99 -24.59 35.52
N ARG A 5 -34.78 -23.53 35.27
CA ARG A 5 -34.62 -22.69 34.06
C ARG A 5 -34.45 -21.18 34.29
N THR A 6 -34.34 -20.71 35.53
CA THR A 6 -34.38 -19.25 35.82
C THR A 6 -33.04 -18.60 36.18
N ILE A 7 -31.91 -19.32 36.18
CA ILE A 7 -30.63 -18.77 36.65
C ILE A 7 -29.73 -18.26 35.50
N LEU A 8 -30.02 -18.59 34.24
CA LEU A 8 -29.20 -18.19 33.08
C LEU A 8 -29.59 -16.85 32.44
N THR A 9 -30.71 -16.24 32.84
CA THR A 9 -31.26 -15.05 32.17
C THR A 9 -30.95 -13.72 32.85
N LEU A 10 -30.34 -13.71 34.05
CA LEU A 10 -30.13 -12.44 34.78
C LEU A 10 -28.80 -11.73 34.49
N THR A 11 -27.83 -12.40 33.84
CA THR A 11 -26.51 -11.82 33.57
C THR A 11 -26.45 -11.00 32.27
N ALA A 12 -27.50 -11.04 31.44
CA ALA A 12 -27.54 -10.35 30.15
C ALA A 12 -28.13 -8.92 30.21
N ALA A 13 -28.68 -8.48 31.35
CA ALA A 13 -29.55 -7.30 31.39
C ALA A 13 -28.90 -6.00 31.92
N LEU A 14 -27.58 -5.93 32.12
CA LEU A 14 -26.93 -4.76 32.74
C LEU A 14 -25.84 -4.10 31.89
N ALA A 15 -25.97 -4.19 30.57
CA ALA A 15 -25.05 -3.57 29.60
C ALA A 15 -25.78 -2.71 28.56
N PHE A 16 -26.67 -1.80 28.97
CA PHE A 16 -27.11 -0.70 28.09
C PHE A 16 -27.54 0.51 28.93
N ALA A 17 -26.63 1.47 29.08
CA ALA A 17 -26.97 2.85 29.38
C ALA A 17 -26.00 3.74 28.59
N GLY A 18 -26.43 4.11 27.38
CA GLY A 18 -25.70 5.03 26.52
C GLY A 18 -25.86 6.46 27.02
N VAL A 19 -24.74 7.16 27.14
CA VAL A 19 -24.71 8.63 27.21
C VAL A 19 -24.11 9.10 25.90
N SER A 20 -24.92 9.79 25.10
CA SER A 20 -24.48 10.51 23.91
C SER A 20 -24.33 11.99 24.29
N ILE A 21 -23.18 12.57 23.96
CA ILE A 21 -23.00 14.02 23.90
C ILE A 21 -22.38 14.31 22.54
N GLY A 22 -23.13 15.01 21.71
CA GLY A 22 -22.67 15.52 20.43
C GLY A 22 -22.00 16.88 20.60
N ALA A 23 -20.95 17.11 19.82
CA ALA A 23 -20.54 18.43 19.38
C ALA A 23 -19.85 18.29 18.02
N GLN A 24 -20.51 18.85 17.01
CA GLN A 24 -20.05 18.95 15.63
C GLN A 24 -18.94 20.01 15.53
N ALA A 25 -17.83 19.66 14.87
CA ALA A 25 -17.29 20.40 13.71
C ALA A 25 -15.98 19.74 13.23
N GLN A 26 -15.88 19.58 11.91
CA GLN A 26 -14.67 19.21 11.15
C GLN A 26 -14.12 17.77 11.26
N GLN A 27 -14.98 16.75 11.15
CA GLN A 27 -14.55 15.37 10.91
C GLN A 27 -14.79 14.97 9.45
N ILE A 28 -13.74 15.06 8.63
CA ILE A 28 -13.53 14.11 7.53
C ILE A 28 -12.79 12.86 8.09
N SER A 29 -12.64 12.76 9.41
CA SER A 29 -11.87 11.74 10.13
C SER A 29 -12.77 10.83 10.98
N GLU A 30 -12.31 9.59 11.21
CA GLU A 30 -12.90 8.55 12.08
C GLU A 30 -14.13 7.78 11.59
N ALA A 31 -15.14 8.44 11.02
CA ALA A 31 -16.34 7.71 10.55
C ALA A 31 -16.02 6.74 9.40
N ARG A 32 -15.19 7.18 8.44
CA ARG A 32 -14.72 6.38 7.31
C ARG A 32 -13.82 5.21 7.73
N ILE A 33 -13.04 5.38 8.80
CA ILE A 33 -12.17 4.32 9.33
C ILE A 33 -13.03 3.22 9.96
N HIS A 34 -14.06 3.58 10.74
CA HIS A 34 -15.01 2.61 11.28
C HIS A 34 -15.78 1.88 10.17
N GLU A 35 -16.14 2.58 9.09
CA GLU A 35 -16.80 1.97 7.94
C GLU A 35 -15.89 0.98 7.21
N LEU A 36 -14.61 1.31 7.00
CA LEU A 36 -13.63 0.40 6.41
C LEU A 36 -13.36 -0.84 7.28
N ILE A 37 -13.29 -0.69 8.61
CA ILE A 37 -13.18 -1.83 9.53
C ILE A 37 -14.40 -2.75 9.41
N LYS A 38 -15.60 -2.16 9.37
CA LYS A 38 -16.85 -2.92 9.23
C LYS A 38 -16.92 -3.64 7.88
N GLN A 39 -16.56 -2.96 6.80
CA GLN A 39 -16.49 -3.55 5.46
C GLN A 39 -15.43 -4.66 5.36
N ALA A 40 -14.27 -4.50 6.00
CA ALA A 40 -13.24 -5.53 6.06
C ALA A 40 -13.69 -6.75 6.87
N ALA A 41 -14.33 -6.54 8.03
CA ALA A 41 -14.92 -7.60 8.83
C ALA A 41 -16.02 -8.35 8.06
N ASP A 42 -16.85 -7.62 7.30
CA ASP A 42 -17.90 -8.22 6.46
C ASP A 42 -17.33 -8.98 5.25
N ARG A 43 -16.19 -8.55 4.67
CA ARG A 43 -15.49 -9.28 3.60
C ARG A 43 -14.85 -10.57 4.10
N VAL A 44 -14.26 -10.56 5.30
CA VAL A 44 -13.72 -11.78 5.93
C VAL A 44 -14.84 -12.73 6.32
N ALA A 45 -15.97 -12.22 6.80
CA ALA A 45 -17.16 -13.02 7.12
C ALA A 45 -17.83 -13.65 5.89
N ARG A 46 -17.67 -13.05 4.70
CA ARG A 46 -18.25 -13.55 3.44
C ARG A 46 -17.41 -14.60 2.72
N GLY A 47 -16.13 -14.77 3.07
CA GLY A 47 -15.30 -15.83 2.49
C GLY A 47 -15.33 -15.84 0.96
N ASP A 48 -15.18 -14.67 0.32
CA ASP A 48 -15.28 -14.54 -1.13
C ASP A 48 -14.09 -15.25 -1.80
N THR A 49 -14.32 -16.52 -2.13
CA THR A 49 -13.55 -17.27 -3.10
C THR A 49 -13.79 -16.63 -4.46
N VAL A 50 -12.68 -16.31 -5.13
CA VAL A 50 -12.67 -15.86 -6.52
C VAL A 50 -13.40 -16.93 -7.34
N VAL A 51 -14.61 -16.60 -7.78
CA VAL A 51 -15.39 -17.46 -8.67
C VAL A 51 -14.67 -17.47 -10.01
N ASP A 52 -14.15 -18.65 -10.35
CA ASP A 52 -13.63 -19.00 -11.66
C ASP A 52 -14.74 -18.82 -12.70
N SER A 53 -14.67 -17.73 -13.46
CA SER A 53 -15.48 -17.56 -14.66
C SER A 53 -14.78 -18.28 -15.81
N GLN A 54 -15.09 -19.58 -15.95
CA GLN A 54 -14.93 -20.28 -17.21
C GLN A 54 -15.87 -19.64 -18.24
N GLN A 55 -15.29 -18.92 -19.19
CA GLN A 55 -15.99 -18.56 -20.42
C GLN A 55 -15.07 -18.78 -21.63
N THR A 56 -15.42 -19.85 -22.33
CA THR A 56 -15.10 -20.24 -23.71
C THR A 56 -14.61 -19.11 -24.61
N ALA A 57 -13.32 -19.11 -24.93
CA ALA A 57 -12.78 -18.37 -26.07
C ALA A 57 -12.88 -19.28 -27.32
N ALA A 58 -13.96 -19.11 -28.06
CA ALA A 58 -14.07 -19.62 -29.42
C ALA A 58 -13.03 -18.92 -30.31
N ALA A 59 -12.22 -19.73 -30.98
CA ALA A 59 -11.38 -19.27 -32.08
C ALA A 59 -12.28 -18.82 -33.24
N THR A 60 -12.20 -17.54 -33.60
CA THR A 60 -12.60 -17.07 -34.93
C THR A 60 -11.37 -16.53 -35.65
N SER A 61 -10.96 -17.31 -36.64
CA SER A 61 -10.05 -16.96 -37.71
C SER A 61 -10.51 -15.72 -38.47
N GLY A 62 -9.61 -14.75 -38.64
CA GLY A 62 -9.53 -13.87 -39.80
C GLY A 62 -10.63 -12.84 -40.00
N GLN A 63 -10.68 -11.77 -39.21
CA GLN A 63 -11.30 -10.49 -39.58
C GLN A 63 -10.56 -9.33 -38.89
N ASN A 64 -10.45 -8.19 -39.59
CA ASN A 64 -9.81 -6.94 -39.18
C ASN A 64 -9.86 -6.72 -37.67
N ARG A 65 -8.70 -6.76 -37.00
CA ARG A 65 -8.62 -6.34 -35.59
C ARG A 65 -9.07 -4.88 -35.52
N PRO A 66 -9.95 -4.50 -34.58
CA PRO A 66 -10.34 -3.10 -34.43
C PRO A 66 -9.07 -2.27 -34.19
N VAL A 67 -8.88 -1.23 -35.02
CA VAL A 67 -7.74 -0.32 -34.89
C VAL A 67 -8.11 0.77 -33.88
N VAL A 68 -7.34 0.89 -32.81
CA VAL A 68 -7.55 1.91 -31.79
C VAL A 68 -6.49 2.99 -31.97
N HIS A 69 -6.92 4.19 -32.36
CA HIS A 69 -6.06 5.37 -32.39
C HIS A 69 -5.79 5.84 -30.96
N LEU A 70 -4.53 5.77 -30.53
CA LEU A 70 -4.15 6.01 -29.15
C LEU A 70 -3.16 7.18 -29.07
N PRO A 71 -3.57 8.36 -28.57
CA PRO A 71 -2.62 9.41 -28.18
C PRO A 71 -1.93 9.08 -26.85
N LEU A 72 -0.78 9.71 -26.60
CA LEU A 72 0.02 9.48 -25.40
C LEU A 72 -0.78 9.70 -24.10
N GLU A 73 -1.62 10.73 -24.06
CA GLU A 73 -2.43 11.09 -22.88
C GLU A 73 -3.44 10.00 -22.53
N ASP A 74 -4.07 9.40 -23.54
CA ASP A 74 -5.01 8.28 -23.34
C ASP A 74 -4.29 7.02 -22.89
N ALA A 75 -3.06 6.77 -23.38
CA ALA A 75 -2.24 5.65 -22.90
C ALA A 75 -1.90 5.81 -21.41
N VAL A 76 -1.54 7.02 -20.99
CA VAL A 76 -1.28 7.36 -19.58
C VAL A 76 -2.55 7.20 -18.73
N LYS A 77 -3.70 7.65 -19.23
CA LYS A 77 -5.00 7.50 -18.54
C LYS A 77 -5.40 6.04 -18.38
N PHE A 78 -5.29 5.24 -19.44
CA PHE A 78 -5.56 3.81 -19.36
C PHE A 78 -4.62 3.10 -18.38
N ALA A 79 -3.34 3.45 -18.36
CA ALA A 79 -2.44 2.93 -17.34
C ALA A 79 -2.88 3.33 -15.92
N LEU A 80 -3.27 4.57 -15.67
CA LEU A 80 -3.70 5.00 -14.34
C LEU A 80 -4.95 4.25 -13.83
N ASP A 81 -5.88 3.94 -14.73
CA ASP A 81 -7.15 3.32 -14.41
C ASP A 81 -7.10 1.78 -14.41
N ARG A 82 -6.28 1.18 -15.28
CA ARG A 82 -6.32 -0.26 -15.57
C ARG A 82 -5.04 -1.00 -15.19
N ASN A 83 -3.93 -0.33 -14.92
CA ASN A 83 -2.68 -0.99 -14.60
C ASN A 83 -2.77 -1.76 -13.27
N LEU A 84 -2.49 -3.06 -13.32
CA LEU A 84 -2.60 -3.94 -12.17
C LEU A 84 -1.57 -3.62 -11.07
N ASP A 85 -0.37 -3.15 -11.42
CA ASP A 85 0.63 -2.78 -10.41
C ASP A 85 0.17 -1.56 -9.59
N ILE A 86 -0.43 -0.56 -10.25
CA ILE A 86 -1.05 0.58 -9.56
C ILE A 86 -2.23 0.11 -8.71
N ALA A 87 -3.08 -0.79 -9.24
CA ALA A 87 -4.21 -1.32 -8.49
C ALA A 87 -3.77 -2.05 -7.21
N VAL A 88 -2.73 -2.88 -7.28
CA VAL A 88 -2.13 -3.55 -6.12
C VAL A 88 -1.52 -2.54 -5.14
N GLN A 89 -0.75 -1.57 -5.64
CA GLN A 89 -0.13 -0.56 -4.76
C GLN A 89 -1.15 0.35 -4.09
N ARG A 90 -2.32 0.59 -4.69
CA ARG A 90 -3.43 1.33 -4.06
C ARG A 90 -3.98 0.62 -2.82
N MET A 91 -3.83 -0.70 -2.72
CA MET A 91 -4.26 -1.46 -1.54
C MET A 91 -3.32 -1.26 -0.34
N ASN A 92 -2.05 -0.91 -0.55
CA ASN A 92 -1.07 -0.77 0.54
C ASN A 92 -1.43 0.34 1.54
N PRO A 93 -1.82 1.57 1.11
CA PRO A 93 -2.37 2.57 2.02
C PRO A 93 -3.60 2.10 2.78
N GLU A 94 -4.53 1.39 2.13
CA GLU A 94 -5.74 0.87 2.76
C GLU A 94 -5.40 -0.16 3.86
N ILE A 95 -4.44 -1.06 3.59
CA ILE A 95 -3.91 -2.00 4.58
C ILE A 95 -3.29 -1.26 5.77
N ASN A 96 -2.53 -0.19 5.52
CA ASN A 96 -1.93 0.62 6.58
C ASN A 96 -2.96 1.45 7.37
N ASP A 97 -4.04 1.89 6.73
CA ASP A 97 -5.18 2.53 7.40
C ASP A 97 -5.85 1.57 8.37
N ILE A 98 -6.09 0.33 7.94
CA ILE A 98 -6.65 -0.72 8.78
C ILE A 98 -5.68 -1.08 9.92
N ALA A 99 -4.38 -1.17 9.66
CA ALA A 99 -3.36 -1.43 10.69
C ALA A 99 -3.25 -0.29 11.71
N TYR A 100 -3.35 0.97 11.26
CA TYR A 100 -3.42 2.12 12.16
C TYR A 100 -4.67 2.04 13.05
N ALA A 101 -5.80 1.68 12.47
CA ALA A 101 -7.04 1.53 13.21
C ALA A 101 -7.02 0.35 14.19
N SER A 102 -6.35 -0.75 13.85
CA SER A 102 -6.17 -1.89 14.76
C SER A 102 -5.26 -1.55 15.95
N VAL A 103 -4.19 -0.77 15.75
CA VAL A 103 -3.36 -0.30 16.88
C VAL A 103 -4.16 0.67 17.75
N ARG A 104 -4.99 1.53 17.13
CA ARG A 104 -5.87 2.44 17.86
C ARG A 104 -6.96 1.72 18.66
N SER A 105 -7.33 0.49 18.28
CA SER A 105 -8.42 -0.23 18.94
C SER A 105 -8.14 -0.60 20.39
N ILE A 106 -6.88 -0.53 20.84
CA ILE A 106 -6.50 -0.70 22.24
C ILE A 106 -7.16 0.32 23.19
N TYR A 107 -7.63 1.46 22.67
CA TYR A 107 -8.36 2.47 23.44
C TYR A 107 -9.87 2.20 23.50
N HIS A 108 -10.37 1.18 22.79
CA HIS A 108 -11.75 0.71 22.94
C HIS A 108 -11.85 -0.26 24.13
N PRO A 109 -12.99 -0.30 24.82
CA PRO A 109 -13.19 -1.22 25.92
C PRO A 109 -13.20 -2.67 25.42
N SER A 110 -12.39 -3.50 26.06
CA SER A 110 -12.38 -4.95 25.86
C SER A 110 -13.25 -5.62 26.92
N LEU A 111 -14.16 -6.50 26.51
CA LEU A 111 -14.99 -7.32 27.39
C LEU A 111 -14.39 -8.72 27.47
N THR A 112 -14.08 -9.18 28.69
CA THR A 112 -13.61 -10.53 28.96
C THR A 112 -14.67 -11.29 29.76
N SER A 113 -14.84 -12.57 29.44
CA SER A 113 -15.72 -13.49 30.18
C SER A 113 -15.03 -14.84 30.24
N THR A 114 -14.79 -15.32 31.45
CA THR A 114 -14.07 -16.58 31.69
C THR A 114 -14.91 -17.46 32.59
N VAL A 115 -15.19 -18.68 32.15
CA VAL A 115 -15.80 -19.73 32.97
C VAL A 115 -14.79 -20.86 33.08
N SER A 116 -14.42 -21.21 34.31
CA SER A 116 -13.48 -22.29 34.58
C SER A 116 -13.99 -23.17 35.70
N GLN A 117 -13.72 -24.47 35.61
CA GLN A 117 -14.00 -25.42 36.69
C GLN A 117 -12.72 -26.16 37.04
N ALA A 118 -12.40 -26.16 38.32
CA ALA A 118 -11.27 -26.91 38.87
C ALA A 118 -11.77 -27.85 39.96
N ALA A 119 -11.46 -29.13 39.83
CA ALA A 119 -11.69 -30.13 40.86
C ALA A 119 -10.34 -30.65 41.35
N ASN A 120 -10.08 -30.51 42.64
CA ASN A 120 -8.86 -30.98 43.29
C ASN A 120 -9.23 -32.03 44.33
N ASN A 121 -8.62 -33.21 44.20
CA ASN A 121 -8.76 -34.29 45.18
C ASN A 121 -7.41 -34.48 45.88
N GLY A 122 -7.28 -33.96 47.09
CA GLY A 122 -6.03 -33.99 47.86
C GLY A 122 -6.10 -34.92 49.06
N LEU A 123 -4.95 -35.45 49.48
CA LEU A 123 -4.81 -36.11 50.78
C LEU A 123 -4.98 -35.06 51.90
N PRO A 124 -5.73 -35.34 52.97
CA PRO A 124 -5.93 -34.37 54.05
C PRO A 124 -4.60 -34.12 54.78
N GLN A 125 -4.20 -32.85 54.93
CA GLN A 125 -2.92 -32.45 55.54
C GLN A 125 -3.07 -32.05 57.02
N SER A 126 -4.29 -32.12 57.58
CA SER A 126 -4.62 -31.73 58.95
C SER A 126 -5.81 -32.51 59.50
N GLN A 127 -5.83 -32.75 60.81
CA GLN A 127 -6.93 -33.43 61.52
C GLN A 127 -8.28 -32.67 61.43
N LEU A 128 -8.25 -31.35 61.20
CA LEU A 128 -9.44 -30.53 60.96
C LEU A 128 -9.97 -30.65 59.52
N GLN A 129 -9.14 -31.10 58.58
CA GLN A 129 -9.51 -31.32 57.18
C GLN A 129 -10.07 -32.71 56.91
N LEU A 130 -10.10 -33.58 57.92
CA LEU A 130 -10.59 -34.95 57.81
C LEU A 130 -12.08 -34.93 57.47
N SER A 131 -12.46 -35.37 56.26
CA SER A 131 -13.86 -35.65 55.95
C SER A 131 -14.33 -36.88 56.73
N THR A 132 -15.64 -37.02 56.95
CA THR A 132 -16.23 -38.14 57.70
C THR A 132 -15.69 -39.48 57.18
N GLY A 133 -14.93 -40.21 58.00
CA GLY A 133 -14.38 -41.53 57.65
C GLY A 133 -12.96 -41.57 57.05
N GLY A 134 -12.17 -40.49 57.15
CA GLY A 134 -10.75 -40.52 56.75
C GLY A 134 -10.51 -40.43 55.23
N GLN A 135 -11.51 -40.05 54.46
CA GLN A 135 -11.39 -39.87 53.01
C GLN A 135 -10.76 -38.53 52.63
N GLY A 136 -10.14 -38.52 51.44
CA GLY A 136 -9.51 -37.34 50.83
C GLY A 136 -10.41 -36.10 50.77
N THR A 137 -9.78 -34.93 50.80
CA THR A 137 -10.48 -33.65 50.67
C THR A 137 -10.71 -33.37 49.18
N ASN A 138 -11.97 -33.44 48.77
CA ASN A 138 -12.41 -33.06 47.44
C ASN A 138 -12.91 -31.61 47.47
N THR A 139 -12.25 -30.74 46.70
CA THR A 139 -12.63 -29.35 46.53
C THR A 139 -12.92 -29.09 45.06
N ASN A 140 -14.14 -28.64 44.77
CA ASN A 140 -14.56 -28.25 43.43
C ASN A 140 -14.86 -26.75 43.43
N MET A 141 -14.27 -26.03 42.48
CA MET A 141 -14.39 -24.59 42.33
C MET A 141 -14.85 -24.29 40.90
N LEU A 142 -16.04 -23.69 40.78
CA LEU A 142 -16.53 -23.13 39.53
C LEU A 142 -16.34 -21.61 39.58
N GLN A 143 -15.58 -21.05 38.65
CA GLN A 143 -15.39 -19.61 38.50
C GLN A 143 -16.15 -19.10 37.28
N TYR A 144 -16.78 -17.94 37.41
CA TYR A 144 -17.50 -17.25 36.34
C TYR A 144 -17.20 -15.75 36.47
N ASN A 145 -16.16 -15.33 35.76
CA ASN A 145 -15.60 -14.00 35.83
C ASN A 145 -16.00 -13.20 34.60
N GLY A 146 -16.35 -11.94 34.79
CA GLY A 146 -16.53 -10.97 33.72
C GLY A 146 -15.62 -9.77 33.97
N GLY A 147 -15.18 -9.09 32.92
CA GLY A 147 -14.38 -7.88 33.09
C GLY A 147 -14.46 -6.95 31.89
N ILE A 148 -14.28 -5.66 32.13
CA ILE A 148 -14.13 -4.63 31.12
C ILE A 148 -12.77 -3.96 31.36
N ALA A 149 -11.93 -3.85 30.34
CA ALA A 149 -10.65 -3.15 30.42
C ALA A 149 -10.51 -2.15 29.27
N GLN A 150 -10.03 -0.95 29.56
CA GLN A 150 -9.85 0.11 28.58
C GLN A 150 -8.59 0.94 28.89
N SER A 151 -7.74 1.14 27.89
CA SER A 151 -6.62 2.07 27.98
C SER A 151 -7.07 3.49 27.64
N ILE A 152 -6.49 4.49 28.29
CA ILE A 152 -6.81 5.91 28.10
C ILE A 152 -5.81 6.52 27.13
N PRO A 153 -6.25 7.24 26.08
CA PRO A 153 -5.35 7.75 25.05
C PRO A 153 -4.43 8.89 25.52
N TRP A 154 -4.79 9.57 26.61
CA TRP A 154 -3.96 10.58 27.25
C TRP A 154 -3.32 10.04 28.54
N GLY A 155 -2.06 10.41 28.77
CA GLY A 155 -1.37 10.12 30.02
C GLY A 155 -0.98 8.66 30.27
N GLY A 156 -1.27 7.71 29.35
CA GLY A 156 -0.90 6.30 29.52
C GLY A 156 -1.67 5.57 30.62
N GLY A 157 -2.79 6.14 31.07
CA GLY A 157 -3.64 5.53 32.09
C GLY A 157 -4.40 4.31 31.57
N SER A 158 -4.79 3.42 32.46
CA SER A 158 -5.68 2.29 32.14
C SER A 158 -6.73 2.11 33.23
N PHE A 159 -7.92 1.70 32.80
CA PHE A 159 -9.06 1.39 33.66
C PHE A 159 -9.48 -0.06 33.43
N GLN A 160 -9.71 -0.79 34.52
CA GLN A 160 -10.20 -2.15 34.48
C GLN A 160 -11.27 -2.36 35.55
N ALA A 161 -12.44 -2.84 35.17
CA ALA A 161 -13.47 -3.31 36.09
C ALA A 161 -13.61 -4.82 35.94
N THR A 162 -13.49 -5.56 37.04
CA THR A 162 -13.66 -7.01 37.06
C THR A 162 -14.74 -7.41 38.04
N LEU A 163 -15.53 -8.41 37.67
CA LEU A 163 -16.49 -9.10 38.49
C LEU A 163 -16.05 -10.57 38.55
N ASN A 164 -15.37 -10.93 39.61
CA ASN A 164 -14.91 -12.29 39.87
C ASN A 164 -15.95 -13.00 40.72
N ASN A 165 -16.49 -14.11 40.23
CA ASN A 165 -17.39 -14.90 41.03
C ASN A 165 -16.90 -16.33 41.09
N SER A 166 -17.03 -16.94 42.25
CA SER A 166 -16.70 -18.34 42.43
C SER A 166 -17.72 -19.06 43.28
N ARG A 167 -17.97 -20.32 42.94
CA ARG A 167 -18.72 -21.29 43.72
C ARG A 167 -17.75 -22.39 44.13
N GLY A 168 -17.35 -22.39 45.39
CA GLY A 168 -16.55 -23.44 46.00
C GLY A 168 -17.42 -24.45 46.74
N THR A 169 -17.21 -25.74 46.50
CA THR A 169 -17.71 -26.83 47.34
C THR A 169 -16.54 -27.62 47.88
N SER A 170 -16.59 -27.97 49.16
CA SER A 170 -15.57 -28.82 49.79
C SER A 170 -16.25 -29.83 50.70
N ASN A 171 -15.71 -31.04 50.80
CA ASN A 171 -16.14 -32.05 51.77
C ASN A 171 -15.37 -31.98 53.10
N SER A 172 -14.54 -30.94 53.30
CA SER A 172 -13.77 -30.74 54.54
C SER A 172 -14.67 -30.33 55.71
N ASN A 173 -14.35 -30.90 56.87
CA ASN A 173 -15.07 -30.73 58.13
C ASN A 173 -14.89 -29.32 58.75
N ASN A 174 -13.93 -28.53 58.25
CA ASN A 174 -13.62 -27.17 58.71
C ASN A 174 -14.22 -26.06 57.83
N THR A 175 -15.27 -26.35 57.05
CA THR A 175 -15.93 -25.35 56.18
C THR A 175 -17.14 -24.72 56.85
N LEU A 176 -17.18 -23.38 56.89
CA LEU A 176 -18.30 -22.60 57.45
C LEU A 176 -19.45 -22.40 56.44
N PHE A 177 -19.15 -22.35 55.14
CA PHE A 177 -20.10 -22.19 54.06
C PHE A 177 -19.86 -23.27 52.99
N ASN A 178 -20.91 -24.01 52.60
CA ASN A 178 -20.80 -25.04 51.57
C ASN A 178 -22.15 -25.27 50.85
N PRO A 179 -22.28 -24.99 49.55
CA PRO A 179 -21.33 -24.26 48.70
C PRO A 179 -21.09 -22.83 49.20
N ALA A 180 -19.83 -22.37 49.16
CA ALA A 180 -19.49 -20.97 49.33
C ALA A 180 -19.58 -20.25 47.99
N PHE A 181 -20.41 -19.22 47.91
CA PHE A 181 -20.46 -18.30 46.78
C PHE A 181 -19.70 -17.03 47.16
N THR A 182 -18.63 -16.72 46.43
CA THR A 182 -17.88 -15.48 46.61
C THR A 182 -18.06 -14.63 45.36
N SER A 183 -18.52 -13.40 45.53
CA SER A 183 -18.61 -12.41 44.46
C SER A 183 -17.72 -11.23 44.83
N ASN A 184 -16.78 -10.87 43.95
CA ASN A 184 -15.86 -9.77 44.14
C ASN A 184 -15.91 -8.86 42.92
N TRP A 185 -16.41 -7.65 43.10
CA TRP A 185 -16.32 -6.60 42.10
C TRP A 185 -15.14 -5.69 42.45
N SER A 186 -14.31 -5.34 41.47
CA SER A 186 -13.22 -4.38 41.67
C SER A 186 -12.97 -3.55 40.41
N GLY A 187 -12.93 -2.25 40.58
CA GLY A 187 -12.37 -1.28 39.64
C GLY A 187 -10.94 -0.93 39.99
N ILE A 188 -10.05 -0.96 39.00
CA ILE A 188 -8.64 -0.59 39.11
C ILE A 188 -8.39 0.52 38.10
N TYR A 189 -7.82 1.61 38.58
CA TYR A 189 -7.33 2.70 37.76
C TYR A 189 -5.84 2.87 37.99
N THR A 190 -5.05 2.76 36.93
CA THR A 190 -3.59 2.91 36.99
C THR A 190 -3.19 4.10 36.12
N GLN A 191 -2.48 5.06 36.69
CA GLN A 191 -2.01 6.27 36.01
C GLN A 191 -0.50 6.42 36.20
N PRO A 192 0.32 6.26 35.15
CA PRO A 192 1.73 6.61 35.22
C PRO A 192 1.88 8.13 35.34
N LEU A 193 2.79 8.59 36.20
CA LEU A 193 3.01 10.02 36.48
C LEU A 193 4.31 10.56 35.85
N LEU A 194 5.31 9.70 35.67
CA LEU A 194 6.64 10.07 35.16
C LEU A 194 6.97 9.32 33.86
N ARG A 195 7.54 8.11 33.98
CA ARG A 195 7.74 7.17 32.86
C ARG A 195 6.40 6.75 32.27
N ASN A 196 6.28 6.65 30.95
CA ASN A 196 5.08 6.34 30.21
C ASN A 196 3.96 7.41 30.30
N PHE A 197 4.18 8.57 30.92
CA PHE A 197 3.15 9.62 30.97
C PHE A 197 3.00 10.34 29.62
N ARG A 198 4.12 10.77 29.02
CA ARG A 198 4.13 11.50 27.73
C ARG A 198 4.11 10.59 26.51
N ILE A 199 4.90 9.53 26.53
CA ILE A 199 4.98 8.53 25.47
C ILE A 199 5.16 7.17 26.12
N ASP A 200 4.25 6.26 25.81
CA ASP A 200 4.27 4.86 26.22
C ASP A 200 4.48 3.98 25.00
N SER A 201 4.61 2.67 25.21
CA SER A 201 4.81 1.72 24.10
C SER A 201 3.67 1.79 23.08
N THR A 202 2.43 1.97 23.55
CA THR A 202 1.25 2.02 22.68
C THR A 202 1.20 3.30 21.85
N ARG A 203 1.47 4.48 22.43
CA ARG A 203 1.53 5.74 21.65
C ARG A 203 2.75 5.79 20.75
N GLN A 204 3.88 5.22 21.15
CA GLN A 204 5.04 5.08 20.26
C GLN A 204 4.67 4.22 19.05
N GLN A 205 4.06 3.05 19.25
CA GLN A 205 3.58 2.21 18.16
C GLN A 205 2.55 2.94 17.28
N LEU A 206 1.59 3.65 17.89
CA LEU A 206 0.59 4.42 17.15
C LEU A 206 1.21 5.52 16.27
N GLN A 207 2.20 6.25 16.79
CA GLN A 207 2.92 7.29 16.03
C GLN A 207 3.75 6.67 14.91
N VAL A 208 4.45 5.57 15.16
CA VAL A 208 5.23 4.84 14.14
C VAL A 208 4.32 4.27 13.06
N THR A 209 3.20 3.63 13.41
CA THR A 209 2.22 3.11 12.45
C THR A 209 1.61 4.25 11.62
N LYS A 210 1.35 5.41 12.22
CA LYS A 210 0.90 6.60 11.46
C LYS A 210 1.97 7.07 10.46
N ILE A 211 3.24 7.09 10.85
CA ILE A 211 4.34 7.46 9.94
C ILE A 211 4.47 6.42 8.81
N ASN A 212 4.33 5.13 9.11
CA ASN A 212 4.36 4.06 8.10
C ASN A 212 3.19 4.16 7.12
N ARG A 213 2.01 4.56 7.58
CA ARG A 213 0.86 4.89 6.73
C ARG A 213 1.19 6.04 5.78
N ASP A 214 1.74 7.15 6.29
CA ASP A 214 2.18 8.27 5.45
C ASP A 214 3.26 7.84 4.44
N ILE A 215 4.20 6.97 4.84
CA ILE A 215 5.22 6.39 3.93
C ILE A 215 4.54 5.59 2.81
N SER A 216 3.51 4.79 3.13
CA SER A 216 2.78 4.00 2.14
C SER A 216 2.06 4.88 1.12
N ASP A 217 1.52 6.04 1.54
CA ASP A 217 0.91 7.02 0.62
C ASP A 217 1.96 7.59 -0.35
N VAL A 218 3.14 7.94 0.16
CA VAL A 218 4.23 8.50 -0.64
C VAL A 218 4.82 7.44 -1.58
N GLN A 219 4.90 6.18 -1.15
CA GLN A 219 5.31 5.05 -1.98
C GLN A 219 4.35 4.80 -3.14
N LEU A 220 3.03 4.88 -2.90
CA LEU A 220 2.04 4.78 -3.97
C LEU A 220 2.26 5.87 -5.03
N ARG A 221 2.51 7.11 -4.61
CA ARG A 221 2.84 8.21 -5.56
C ARG A 221 4.10 7.90 -6.37
N ALA A 222 5.14 7.38 -5.72
CA ALA A 222 6.37 6.98 -6.40
C ALA A 222 6.13 5.88 -7.44
N THR A 223 5.33 4.86 -7.10
CA THR A 223 4.97 3.79 -8.04
C THR A 223 4.15 4.34 -9.21
N ILE A 224 3.16 5.21 -8.96
CA ILE A 224 2.39 5.85 -10.03
C ILE A 224 3.33 6.60 -10.97
N THR A 225 4.19 7.48 -10.45
CA THR A 225 5.16 8.23 -11.28
C THR A 225 6.04 7.31 -12.11
N ASN A 226 6.63 6.27 -11.51
CA ASN A 226 7.48 5.32 -12.22
C ASN A 226 6.71 4.54 -13.30
N THR A 227 5.48 4.10 -13.02
CA THR A 227 4.63 3.40 -13.98
C THR A 227 4.25 4.32 -15.14
N LEU A 228 3.89 5.58 -14.88
CA LEU A 228 3.57 6.55 -15.93
C LEU A 228 4.78 6.85 -16.81
N SER A 229 5.98 7.01 -16.25
CA SER A 229 7.21 7.16 -17.04
C SER A 229 7.52 5.91 -17.87
N ASN A 230 7.29 4.71 -17.32
CA ASN A 230 7.44 3.47 -18.08
C ASN A 230 6.44 3.37 -19.23
N VAL A 231 5.20 3.81 -19.05
CA VAL A 231 4.17 3.88 -20.11
C VAL A 231 4.58 4.87 -21.18
N ARG A 232 5.04 6.07 -20.80
CA ARG A 232 5.54 7.09 -21.74
C ARG A 232 6.71 6.55 -22.57
N ASN A 233 7.69 5.91 -21.93
CA ASN A 233 8.83 5.30 -22.61
C ASN A 233 8.39 4.18 -23.57
N ALA A 234 7.50 3.28 -23.12
CA ALA A 234 6.98 2.20 -23.97
C ALA A 234 6.16 2.72 -25.16
N TYR A 235 5.39 3.80 -24.97
CA TYR A 235 4.66 4.46 -26.04
C TYR A 235 5.60 5.05 -27.09
N TRP A 236 6.62 5.79 -26.66
CA TRP A 236 7.61 6.35 -27.59
C TRP A 236 8.43 5.28 -28.30
N ASP A 237 8.79 4.19 -27.62
CA ASP A 237 9.46 3.04 -28.23
C ASP A 237 8.56 2.37 -29.31
N TYR A 238 7.24 2.32 -29.08
CA TYR A 238 6.28 1.82 -30.07
C TYR A 238 6.12 2.76 -31.27
N VAL A 239 5.97 4.07 -31.04
CA VAL A 239 5.92 5.11 -32.10
C VAL A 239 7.15 4.97 -33.00
N TYR A 240 8.34 4.84 -32.41
CA TYR A 240 9.58 4.61 -33.17
C TYR A 240 9.55 3.31 -33.97
N ALA A 241 9.09 2.20 -33.39
CA ALA A 241 9.02 0.92 -34.09
C ALA A 241 8.06 0.96 -35.29
N VAL A 242 6.93 1.68 -35.18
CA VAL A 242 6.00 1.92 -36.29
C VAL A 242 6.69 2.69 -37.42
N GLN A 243 7.40 3.78 -37.11
CA GLN A 243 8.11 4.58 -38.11
C GLN A 243 9.28 3.82 -38.74
N ALA A 244 10.00 3.00 -37.96
CA ALA A 244 11.09 2.16 -38.47
C ALA A 244 10.59 1.12 -39.49
N VAL A 245 9.36 0.59 -39.33
CA VAL A 245 8.74 -0.29 -40.33
C VAL A 245 8.43 0.47 -41.63
N ASP A 246 7.92 1.70 -41.55
CA ASP A 246 7.67 2.53 -42.75
C ASP A 246 8.98 2.83 -43.50
N VAL A 247 10.05 3.21 -42.78
CA VAL A 247 11.38 3.43 -43.38
C VAL A 247 11.94 2.14 -44.02
N ALA A 248 11.82 1.00 -43.33
CA ALA A 248 12.29 -0.28 -43.87
C ALA A 248 11.49 -0.74 -45.09
N GLN A 249 10.18 -0.49 -45.13
CA GLN A 249 9.32 -0.79 -46.28
C GLN A 249 9.74 0.06 -47.49
N ARG A 250 9.87 1.37 -47.32
CA ARG A 250 10.33 2.28 -48.40
C ARG A 250 11.72 1.89 -48.93
N SER A 251 12.61 1.43 -48.05
CA SER A 251 13.94 0.93 -48.43
C SER A 251 13.86 -0.35 -49.27
N LEU A 252 12.95 -1.28 -48.94
CA LEU A 252 12.71 -2.49 -49.73
C LEU A 252 12.06 -2.18 -51.09
N ASP A 253 11.11 -1.24 -51.12
CA ASP A 253 10.45 -0.83 -52.36
C ASP A 253 11.48 -0.22 -53.34
N LEU A 254 12.38 0.63 -52.83
CA LEU A 254 13.47 1.20 -53.61
C LEU A 254 14.46 0.14 -54.13
N ALA A 255 14.86 -0.81 -53.28
CA ALA A 255 15.73 -1.91 -53.68
C ALA A 255 15.07 -2.83 -54.72
N SER A 256 13.76 -3.07 -54.60
CA SER A 256 12.99 -3.87 -55.56
C SER A 256 12.89 -3.17 -56.92
N LYS A 257 12.68 -1.85 -56.93
CA LYS A 257 12.70 -1.04 -58.15
C LYS A 257 14.08 -1.09 -58.82
N LEU A 258 15.15 -1.00 -58.04
CA LEU A 258 16.52 -1.10 -58.57
C LEU A 258 16.80 -2.46 -59.25
N VAL A 259 16.34 -3.57 -58.64
CA VAL A 259 16.44 -4.90 -59.27
C VAL A 259 15.71 -4.93 -60.61
N GLN A 260 14.49 -4.37 -60.67
CA GLN A 260 13.69 -4.32 -61.89
C GLN A 260 14.35 -3.48 -62.99
N ASP A 261 14.90 -2.31 -62.63
CA ASP A 261 15.59 -1.42 -63.57
C ASP A 261 16.87 -2.08 -64.11
N ASN A 262 17.66 -2.74 -63.26
CA ASN A 262 18.87 -3.45 -63.66
C ASN A 262 18.56 -4.66 -64.55
N GLN A 263 17.51 -5.43 -64.24
CA GLN A 263 17.06 -6.55 -65.06
C GLN A 263 16.75 -6.09 -66.49
N THR A 264 16.00 -4.99 -66.61
CA THR A 264 15.64 -4.39 -67.91
C THR A 264 16.89 -3.95 -68.68
N ARG A 265 17.86 -3.31 -68.01
CA ARG A 265 19.10 -2.85 -68.65
C ARG A 265 20.00 -4.00 -69.12
N VAL A 266 20.01 -5.12 -68.40
CA VAL A 266 20.71 -6.35 -68.81
C VAL A 266 20.03 -7.00 -70.02
N GLU A 267 18.70 -7.05 -70.06
CA GLU A 267 17.93 -7.57 -71.21
C GLU A 267 18.19 -6.76 -72.50
N VAL A 268 18.41 -5.46 -72.35
CA VAL A 268 18.77 -4.54 -73.46
C VAL A 268 20.29 -4.56 -73.75
N GLY A 269 21.09 -5.30 -72.98
CA GLY A 269 22.54 -5.44 -73.20
C GLY A 269 23.41 -4.25 -72.77
N THR A 270 22.86 -3.34 -71.95
CA THR A 270 23.51 -2.09 -71.52
C THR A 270 24.18 -2.17 -70.13
N MET A 271 24.05 -3.30 -69.44
CA MET A 271 24.58 -3.53 -68.08
C MET A 271 25.07 -4.98 -67.92
N ALA A 272 25.97 -5.24 -66.97
CA ALA A 272 26.51 -6.58 -66.75
C ALA A 272 25.59 -7.44 -65.85
N PRO A 273 25.46 -8.76 -66.10
CA PRO A 273 24.62 -9.64 -65.28
C PRO A 273 24.99 -9.67 -63.78
N ILE A 274 26.25 -9.38 -63.44
CA ILE A 274 26.72 -9.30 -62.05
C ILE A 274 26.01 -8.18 -61.26
N ASP A 275 25.61 -7.09 -61.93
CA ASP A 275 24.93 -5.95 -61.29
C ASP A 275 23.51 -6.29 -60.83
N VAL A 276 22.86 -7.25 -61.49
CA VAL A 276 21.55 -7.79 -61.07
C VAL A 276 21.71 -8.63 -59.81
N VAL A 277 22.72 -9.50 -59.75
CA VAL A 277 23.01 -10.33 -58.56
C VAL A 277 23.32 -9.45 -57.35
N GLN A 278 24.06 -8.37 -57.55
CA GLN A 278 24.35 -7.39 -56.50
C GLN A 278 23.09 -6.67 -56.01
N ALA A 279 22.21 -6.25 -56.92
CA ALA A 279 20.93 -5.63 -56.56
C ALA A 279 19.99 -6.62 -55.82
N GLN A 280 19.96 -7.89 -56.23
CA GLN A 280 19.19 -8.95 -55.57
C GLN A 280 19.69 -9.22 -54.14
N SER A 281 21.01 -9.21 -53.93
CA SER A 281 21.62 -9.33 -52.60
C SER A 281 21.21 -8.17 -51.67
N GLU A 282 21.20 -6.94 -52.19
CA GLU A 282 20.72 -5.77 -51.45
C GLU A 282 19.22 -5.90 -51.11
N GLN A 283 18.38 -6.30 -52.08
CA GLN A 283 16.94 -6.53 -51.85
C GLN A 283 16.70 -7.58 -50.76
N ALA A 284 17.43 -8.70 -50.77
CA ALA A 284 17.34 -9.74 -49.75
C ALA A 284 17.70 -9.20 -48.36
N THR A 285 18.75 -8.37 -48.27
CA THR A 285 19.17 -7.71 -47.02
C THR A 285 18.08 -6.76 -46.50
N ARG A 286 17.43 -5.97 -47.39
CA ARG A 286 16.31 -5.08 -47.01
C ARG A 286 15.08 -5.84 -46.56
N ARG A 287 14.79 -6.97 -47.21
CA ARG A 287 13.69 -7.84 -46.79
C ARG A 287 13.92 -8.39 -45.39
N GLN A 288 15.14 -8.81 -45.05
CA GLN A 288 15.48 -9.23 -43.69
C GLN A 288 15.32 -8.09 -42.67
N ALA A 289 15.78 -6.88 -43.02
CA ALA A 289 15.64 -5.71 -42.16
C ALA A 289 14.16 -5.36 -41.88
N LEU A 290 13.28 -5.45 -42.88
CA LEU A 290 11.84 -5.27 -42.72
C LEU A 290 11.22 -6.30 -41.77
N VAL A 291 11.57 -7.59 -41.92
CA VAL A 291 11.09 -8.65 -41.03
C VAL A 291 11.51 -8.39 -39.57
N ASN A 292 12.75 -7.94 -39.35
CA ASN A 292 13.23 -7.57 -38.03
C ASN A 292 12.47 -6.36 -37.47
N ALA A 293 12.24 -5.32 -38.27
CA ALA A 293 11.47 -4.14 -37.86
C ALA A 293 10.02 -4.50 -37.51
N GLN A 294 9.38 -5.37 -38.29
CA GLN A 294 8.02 -5.88 -38.02
C GLN A 294 7.96 -6.69 -36.72
N SER A 295 8.97 -7.51 -36.44
CA SER A 295 9.10 -8.23 -35.17
C SER A 295 9.20 -7.25 -33.99
N THR A 296 10.08 -6.25 -34.07
CA THR A 296 10.23 -5.20 -33.04
C THR A 296 8.95 -4.39 -32.83
N LYS A 297 8.21 -4.07 -33.89
CA LYS A 297 6.88 -3.43 -33.77
C LYS A 297 5.94 -4.28 -32.92
N ARG A 298 5.85 -5.59 -33.19
CA ARG A 298 4.95 -6.49 -32.44
C ARG A 298 5.35 -6.62 -30.97
N THR A 299 6.65 -6.70 -30.68
CA THR A 299 7.13 -6.84 -29.29
C THR A 299 6.95 -5.55 -28.48
N THR A 300 7.19 -4.38 -29.09
CA THR A 300 6.96 -3.07 -28.44
C THR A 300 5.47 -2.78 -28.25
N GLU A 301 4.63 -3.17 -29.20
CA GLU A 301 3.16 -3.10 -29.04
C GLU A 301 2.68 -3.93 -27.85
N LEU A 302 3.18 -5.16 -27.73
CA LEU A 302 2.84 -6.04 -26.62
C LEU A 302 3.32 -5.47 -25.28
N ALA A 303 4.52 -4.87 -25.25
CA ALA A 303 5.06 -4.22 -24.06
C ALA A 303 4.19 -3.05 -23.60
N LEU A 304 3.68 -2.23 -24.53
CA LEU A 304 2.73 -1.15 -24.23
C LEU A 304 1.38 -1.71 -23.76
N LYS A 305 0.82 -2.71 -24.46
CA LYS A 305 -0.45 -3.36 -24.10
C LYS A 305 -0.43 -3.88 -22.67
N ARG A 306 0.67 -4.51 -22.24
CA ARG A 306 0.83 -5.00 -20.86
C ARG A 306 0.68 -3.89 -19.81
N LEU A 307 1.02 -2.64 -20.12
CA LEU A 307 0.97 -1.53 -19.18
C LEU A 307 -0.40 -0.82 -19.12
N ILE A 308 -1.18 -0.86 -20.21
CA ILE A 308 -2.43 -0.10 -20.35
C ILE A 308 -3.70 -0.97 -20.20
N VAL A 309 -3.56 -2.30 -20.24
CA VAL A 309 -4.67 -3.25 -20.21
C VAL A 309 -4.86 -3.85 -18.82
N SER A 310 -6.12 -4.09 -18.44
CA SER A 310 -6.50 -4.70 -17.14
C SER A 310 -6.39 -6.23 -17.10
N GLY A 311 -6.34 -6.91 -18.24
CA GLY A 311 -6.20 -8.36 -18.34
C GLY A 311 -6.33 -8.87 -19.78
N THR A 312 -6.14 -10.18 -19.99
CA THR A 312 -6.18 -10.80 -21.33
C THR A 312 -7.57 -10.80 -21.98
N GLN A 313 -8.62 -10.47 -21.22
CA GLN A 313 -10.00 -10.36 -21.69
C GLN A 313 -10.40 -8.93 -22.12
N ASP A 314 -9.53 -7.94 -21.92
CA ASP A 314 -9.80 -6.55 -22.33
C ASP A 314 -9.86 -6.45 -23.86
N PRO A 315 -10.86 -5.77 -24.45
CA PRO A 315 -10.95 -5.58 -25.90
C PRO A 315 -9.68 -4.98 -26.53
N ASN A 316 -8.98 -4.12 -25.78
CA ASN A 316 -7.73 -3.47 -26.23
C ASN A 316 -6.54 -4.44 -26.33
N TRP A 317 -6.64 -5.64 -25.77
CA TRP A 317 -5.62 -6.69 -25.91
C TRP A 317 -5.61 -7.26 -27.34
N SER A 318 -6.80 -7.49 -27.90
CA SER A 318 -7.01 -8.05 -29.24
C SER A 318 -7.00 -7.01 -30.37
N ALA A 319 -7.17 -5.73 -30.04
CA ALA A 319 -7.14 -4.61 -30.98
C ALA A 319 -5.72 -4.32 -31.48
N ASP A 320 -5.55 -3.85 -32.71
CA ASP A 320 -4.27 -3.29 -33.17
C ASP A 320 -4.21 -1.81 -32.78
N ILE A 321 -3.09 -1.36 -32.20
CA ILE A 321 -2.96 0.02 -31.72
C ILE A 321 -2.30 0.86 -32.82
N ASP A 322 -2.84 2.03 -33.12
CA ASP A 322 -2.22 2.99 -34.04
C ASP A 322 -1.83 4.27 -33.27
N PRO A 323 -0.53 4.55 -33.08
CA PRO A 323 -0.09 5.73 -32.34
C PRO A 323 -0.26 6.98 -33.21
N VAL A 324 -1.00 7.97 -32.69
CA VAL A 324 -1.33 9.19 -33.44
C VAL A 324 -0.17 10.20 -33.41
N ASP A 325 0.65 10.17 -32.36
CA ASP A 325 1.69 11.16 -32.13
C ASP A 325 2.93 10.93 -32.99
N ARG A 326 3.53 12.03 -33.44
CA ARG A 326 4.83 12.02 -34.11
C ARG A 326 5.88 12.68 -33.22
N PRO A 327 7.12 12.15 -33.16
CA PRO A 327 8.19 12.75 -32.41
C PRO A 327 8.54 14.13 -33.00
N ASP A 328 8.14 15.21 -32.33
CA ASP A 328 8.59 16.56 -32.65
C ASP A 328 9.88 16.87 -31.86
N PHE A 329 10.77 17.71 -32.38
CA PHE A 329 11.94 18.21 -31.66
C PHE A 329 11.77 19.70 -31.38
N ARG A 330 11.63 20.04 -30.10
CA ARG A 330 11.60 21.42 -29.62
C ARG A 330 12.69 21.61 -28.59
N PRO A 331 13.77 22.35 -28.90
CA PRO A 331 14.81 22.63 -27.92
C PRO A 331 14.21 23.46 -26.78
N GLU A 332 14.21 22.90 -25.57
CA GLU A 332 13.84 23.62 -24.35
C GLU A 332 15.11 23.88 -23.52
N PRO A 333 15.40 25.14 -23.14
CA PRO A 333 16.54 25.44 -22.27
C PRO A 333 16.26 24.91 -20.86
N ILE A 334 17.13 24.02 -20.37
CA ILE A 334 17.01 23.44 -19.02
C ILE A 334 17.92 24.19 -18.06
N ASP A 335 17.33 24.75 -17.02
CA ASP A 335 18.05 25.26 -15.85
C ASP A 335 18.30 24.10 -14.86
N ILE A 336 19.57 23.66 -14.80
CA ILE A 336 20.01 22.56 -13.94
C ILE A 336 19.81 22.89 -12.46
N GLU A 337 20.09 24.12 -12.03
CA GLU A 337 19.98 24.50 -10.62
C GLU A 337 18.52 24.55 -10.17
N ALA A 338 17.63 25.09 -11.02
CA ALA A 338 16.20 25.08 -10.77
C ALA A 338 15.63 23.65 -10.73
N ALA A 339 16.11 22.77 -11.62
CA ALA A 339 15.74 21.35 -11.65
C ALA A 339 16.12 20.62 -10.33
N VAL A 340 17.36 20.81 -9.87
CA VAL A 340 17.83 20.21 -8.60
C VAL A 340 17.04 20.76 -7.40
N ARG A 341 16.77 22.07 -7.37
CA ARG A 341 16.00 22.69 -6.29
C ARG A 341 14.58 22.13 -6.21
N ARG A 342 13.91 21.97 -7.35
CA ARG A 342 12.58 21.36 -7.45
C ARG A 342 12.59 19.90 -6.97
N ALA A 343 13.57 19.12 -7.42
CA ALA A 343 13.72 17.73 -7.00
C ALA A 343 13.94 17.59 -5.49
N LEU A 344 14.78 18.44 -4.88
CA LEU A 344 15.01 18.42 -3.42
C LEU A 344 13.77 18.84 -2.60
N SER A 345 12.80 19.52 -3.19
CA SER A 345 11.52 19.82 -2.53
C SER A 345 10.43 18.78 -2.77
N GLU A 346 10.41 18.12 -3.93
CA GLU A 346 9.26 17.31 -4.39
C GLU A 346 9.54 15.80 -4.54
N ARG A 347 10.80 15.33 -4.43
CA ARG A 347 11.11 13.89 -4.62
C ARG A 347 10.53 13.05 -3.47
N THR A 348 9.78 12.01 -3.83
CA THR A 348 9.04 11.14 -2.89
C THR A 348 9.93 10.34 -1.96
N ASP A 349 11.06 9.85 -2.42
CA ASP A 349 11.99 9.08 -1.58
C ASP A 349 12.77 9.93 -0.57
N LEU A 350 12.98 11.22 -0.83
CA LEU A 350 13.46 12.18 0.17
C LEU A 350 12.41 12.36 1.25
N GLU A 351 11.14 12.47 0.87
CA GLU A 351 10.03 12.51 1.82
C GLU A 351 9.97 11.22 2.66
N ILE A 352 10.13 10.04 2.03
CA ILE A 352 10.23 8.75 2.75
C ILE A 352 11.42 8.74 3.71
N ALA A 353 12.60 9.20 3.29
CA ALA A 353 13.80 9.25 4.14
C ALA A 353 13.61 10.20 5.34
N LYS A 354 12.95 11.34 5.13
CA LYS A 354 12.56 12.27 6.21
C LYS A 354 11.57 11.60 7.18
N LYS A 355 10.55 10.89 6.68
CA LYS A 355 9.59 10.15 7.51
C LYS A 355 10.26 9.01 8.30
N ASN A 356 11.21 8.29 7.72
CA ASN A 356 12.02 7.30 8.42
C ASN A 356 12.85 7.92 9.55
N THR A 357 13.41 9.12 9.34
CA THR A 357 14.10 9.88 10.39
C THR A 357 13.15 10.25 11.54
N GLN A 358 11.93 10.69 11.21
CA GLN A 358 10.88 10.98 12.21
C GLN A 358 10.49 9.73 13.02
N SER A 359 10.36 8.56 12.38
CA SER A 359 10.06 7.30 13.06
C SER A 359 11.14 6.90 14.08
N ASN A 360 12.42 7.07 13.70
CA ASN A 360 13.56 6.82 14.60
C ASN A 360 13.63 7.85 15.75
N ASP A 361 13.29 9.12 15.49
CA ASP A 361 13.20 10.15 16.53
C ASP A 361 12.09 9.85 17.55
N VAL A 362 10.91 9.41 17.10
CA VAL A 362 9.82 8.95 17.99
C VAL A 362 10.30 7.80 18.88
N THR A 363 11.04 6.85 18.30
CA THR A 363 11.60 5.71 19.03
C THR A 363 12.66 6.16 20.05
N LEU A 364 13.52 7.11 19.70
CA LEU A 364 14.49 7.70 20.63
C LEU A 364 13.78 8.40 21.81
N ARG A 365 12.73 9.19 21.54
CA ARG A 365 11.95 9.86 22.60
C ARG A 365 11.30 8.87 23.56
N PHE A 366 10.79 7.75 23.04
CA PHE A 366 10.26 6.67 23.87
C PHE A 366 11.33 6.05 24.77
N LEU A 367 12.50 5.72 24.22
CA LEU A 367 13.59 5.15 25.02
C LEU A 367 14.15 6.15 26.03
N GLN A 368 14.19 7.44 25.69
CA GLN A 368 14.52 8.50 26.65
C GLN A 368 13.51 8.60 27.79
N ASP A 369 12.22 8.42 27.49
CA ASP A 369 11.19 8.37 28.52
C ASP A 369 11.34 7.15 29.43
N GLN A 370 11.82 6.01 28.90
CA GLN A 370 12.10 4.81 29.70
C GLN A 370 13.22 4.98 30.74
N MET A 371 14.11 5.96 30.58
CA MET A 371 15.14 6.29 31.56
C MET A 371 14.58 7.03 32.79
N LYS A 372 13.34 7.55 32.72
CA LYS A 372 12.72 8.21 33.87
C LYS A 372 12.33 7.18 34.94
N PRO A 373 12.30 7.58 36.22
CA PRO A 373 11.70 6.76 37.26
C PRO A 373 10.26 6.38 36.91
N GLN A 374 9.88 5.14 37.18
CA GLN A 374 8.48 4.72 37.12
C GLN A 374 7.81 5.21 38.40
N ALA A 375 6.74 5.97 38.26
CA ALA A 375 5.90 6.41 39.37
C ALA A 375 4.45 6.21 38.94
N ASP A 376 3.82 5.15 39.41
CA ASP A 376 2.46 4.78 39.02
C ASP A 376 1.51 4.95 40.19
N LEU A 377 0.47 5.76 40.00
CA LEU A 377 -0.66 5.85 40.91
C LEU A 377 -1.64 4.72 40.58
N GLN A 378 -1.88 3.82 41.52
CA GLN A 378 -2.86 2.75 41.41
C GLN A 378 -3.96 2.96 42.44
N ALA A 379 -5.18 3.19 41.96
CA ALA A 379 -6.38 3.25 42.79
C ALA A 379 -7.23 2.00 42.52
N THR A 380 -7.47 1.22 43.56
CA THR A 380 -8.36 0.06 43.53
C THR A 380 -9.56 0.32 44.41
N TYR A 381 -10.75 0.06 43.90
CA TYR A 381 -12.00 0.17 44.63
C TYR A 381 -12.87 -1.04 44.34
N GLY A 382 -13.40 -1.70 45.37
CA GLY A 382 -14.13 -2.94 45.18
C GLY A 382 -15.04 -3.31 46.32
N PHE A 383 -15.90 -4.28 46.05
CA PHE A 383 -16.85 -4.84 47.00
C PHE A 383 -16.69 -6.35 47.00
N GLN A 384 -16.71 -6.93 48.19
CA GLN A 384 -16.69 -8.37 48.36
C GLN A 384 -17.99 -8.83 49.04
N GLY A 385 -18.62 -9.84 48.45
CA GLY A 385 -19.78 -10.53 48.99
C GLY A 385 -19.46 -12.00 49.17
N ILE A 386 -19.88 -12.56 50.29
CA ILE A 386 -19.92 -14.01 50.50
C ILE A 386 -21.37 -14.40 50.79
N GLY A 387 -21.81 -15.50 50.19
CA GLY A 387 -23.12 -16.07 50.37
C GLY A 387 -23.07 -17.58 50.28
N GLY A 388 -24.16 -18.23 50.65
CA GLY A 388 -24.26 -19.68 50.69
C GLY A 388 -24.76 -20.18 52.04
N PRO A 389 -25.11 -21.47 52.12
CA PRO A 389 -25.68 -22.02 53.33
C PRO A 389 -24.63 -22.00 54.44
N TYR A 390 -24.96 -21.38 55.57
CA TYR A 390 -24.09 -21.38 56.74
C TYR A 390 -24.25 -22.71 57.48
N LEU A 391 -23.13 -23.39 57.73
CA LEU A 391 -23.09 -24.64 58.50
C LEU A 391 -22.79 -24.30 59.97
N LYS A 392 -23.83 -24.16 60.79
CA LYS A 392 -23.66 -24.04 62.24
C LYS A 392 -23.34 -25.41 62.82
N ARG A 393 -22.17 -25.54 63.45
CA ARG A 393 -21.78 -26.73 64.22
C ARG A 393 -21.56 -26.34 65.66
N ASP A 394 -22.07 -27.18 66.56
CA ASP A 394 -21.77 -27.07 67.97
C ASP A 394 -20.34 -27.55 68.23
N LEU A 395 -19.48 -26.64 68.70
CA LEU A 395 -18.05 -26.85 68.91
C LEU A 395 -17.76 -27.72 70.15
N THR A 396 -18.75 -27.98 71.01
CA THR A 396 -18.59 -28.82 72.20
C THR A 396 -18.69 -30.32 71.92
N GLN A 397 -19.11 -30.73 70.71
CA GLN A 397 -19.19 -32.12 70.29
C GLN A 397 -18.56 -32.33 68.90
N LEU A 398 -17.46 -33.09 68.87
CA LEU A 398 -16.82 -33.55 67.64
C LEU A 398 -17.81 -34.45 66.88
N GLY A 399 -18.29 -34.01 65.71
CA GLY A 399 -19.20 -34.81 64.86
C GLY A 399 -20.67 -34.40 64.87
N SER A 400 -21.05 -33.31 65.55
CA SER A 400 -22.44 -32.82 65.56
C SER A 400 -22.98 -32.52 64.15
N PRO A 401 -24.26 -32.85 63.85
CA PRO A 401 -24.89 -32.51 62.59
C PRO A 401 -24.92 -30.98 62.41
N SER A 402 -24.55 -30.52 61.22
CA SER A 402 -24.59 -29.09 60.90
C SER A 402 -26.02 -28.65 60.63
N VAL A 403 -26.49 -27.60 61.30
CA VAL A 403 -27.76 -26.96 60.94
C VAL A 403 -27.48 -26.05 59.75
N THR A 404 -28.05 -26.39 58.60
CA THR A 404 -27.93 -25.61 57.35
C THR A 404 -28.94 -24.47 57.37
N VAL A 405 -28.48 -23.23 57.54
CA VAL A 405 -29.33 -22.04 57.32
C VAL A 405 -29.39 -21.78 55.80
N PRO A 406 -30.58 -21.63 55.18
CA PRO A 406 -30.69 -21.41 53.74
C PRO A 406 -29.96 -20.12 53.33
N GLY A 407 -29.04 -20.24 52.37
CA GLY A 407 -28.36 -19.12 51.74
C GLY A 407 -27.95 -19.48 50.32
N GLY A 408 -27.99 -18.51 49.40
CA GLY A 408 -27.77 -18.72 47.98
C GLY A 408 -26.88 -17.68 47.32
N ILE A 409 -26.70 -17.81 46.00
CA ILE A 409 -25.95 -16.84 45.19
C ILE A 409 -26.56 -15.43 45.26
N THR A 410 -27.88 -15.33 45.48
CA THR A 410 -28.61 -14.08 45.67
C THR A 410 -28.15 -13.32 46.91
N ASP A 411 -27.66 -14.02 47.93
CA ASP A 411 -27.16 -13.38 49.15
C ASP A 411 -25.77 -12.79 48.92
N ALA A 412 -24.93 -13.46 48.14
CA ALA A 412 -23.63 -12.93 47.70
C ALA A 412 -23.78 -11.69 46.81
N PHE A 413 -24.75 -11.68 45.89
CA PHE A 413 -25.07 -10.49 45.09
C PHE A 413 -25.73 -9.39 45.92
N SER A 414 -26.63 -9.72 46.85
CA SER A 414 -27.29 -8.71 47.69
C SER A 414 -26.32 -8.02 48.66
N THR A 415 -25.33 -8.75 49.20
CA THR A 415 -24.28 -8.18 50.05
C THR A 415 -23.32 -7.30 49.27
N LEU A 416 -23.02 -7.68 48.01
CA LEU A 416 -22.26 -6.88 47.06
C LEU A 416 -23.00 -5.59 46.67
N LEU A 417 -24.28 -5.68 46.30
CA LEU A 417 -25.11 -4.52 45.90
C LEU A 417 -25.42 -3.57 47.07
N ARG A 418 -25.50 -4.10 48.30
CA ARG A 418 -25.66 -3.30 49.51
C ARG A 418 -24.34 -2.67 49.99
N SER A 419 -23.23 -2.87 49.27
CA SER A 419 -21.93 -2.27 49.58
C SER A 419 -21.49 -2.48 51.04
N GLN A 420 -21.78 -3.65 51.62
CA GLN A 420 -21.57 -3.87 53.07
C GLN A 420 -20.09 -3.98 53.46
N TYR A 421 -19.22 -4.38 52.52
CA TYR A 421 -17.78 -4.52 52.73
C TYR A 421 -16.99 -3.83 51.59
N PRO A 422 -16.89 -2.49 51.60
CA PRO A 422 -16.08 -1.78 50.63
C PRO A 422 -14.59 -1.96 50.94
N ARG A 423 -13.81 -2.30 49.93
CA ARG A 423 -12.35 -2.32 49.96
C ARG A 423 -11.82 -1.27 49.01
N TRP A 424 -10.99 -0.37 49.52
CA TRP A 424 -10.30 0.61 48.69
C TRP A 424 -8.82 0.64 49.03
N THR A 425 -7.98 0.89 48.04
CA THR A 425 -6.54 0.99 48.21
C THR A 425 -6.01 2.00 47.20
N VAL A 426 -5.24 2.97 47.68
CA VAL A 426 -4.50 3.90 46.83
C VAL A 426 -3.03 3.64 47.10
N ALA A 427 -2.30 3.21 46.07
CA ALA A 427 -0.88 2.90 46.15
C ALA A 427 -0.12 3.77 45.15
N LEU A 428 1.01 4.32 45.59
CA LEU A 428 1.98 4.98 44.72
C LEU A 428 3.19 4.06 44.60
N ASN A 429 3.37 3.45 43.43
CA ASN A 429 4.47 2.54 43.16
C ASN A 429 5.60 3.32 42.49
N ILE A 430 6.73 3.48 43.18
CA ILE A 430 7.92 4.14 42.65
C ILE A 430 9.01 3.08 42.43
N SER A 431 9.46 2.92 41.19
CA SER A 431 10.60 2.07 40.85
C SER A 431 11.64 2.84 40.05
N TYR A 432 12.89 2.77 40.48
CA TYR A 432 14.01 3.39 39.80
C TYR A 432 15.14 2.36 39.65
N PRO A 433 15.49 1.95 38.41
CA PRO A 433 16.63 1.08 38.21
C PRO A 433 17.92 1.86 38.50
N ILE A 434 18.70 1.41 39.48
CA ILE A 434 19.99 2.02 39.87
C ILE A 434 21.13 1.25 39.16
N GLY A 435 22.03 1.97 38.47
CA GLY A 435 23.23 1.41 37.81
C GLY A 435 23.28 1.65 36.29
N LEU A 436 24.37 1.20 35.65
CA LEU A 436 24.53 1.15 34.18
C LEU A 436 23.43 0.25 33.60
N SER A 437 22.32 0.87 33.24
CA SER A 437 21.08 0.17 32.98
C SER A 437 20.99 -0.18 31.49
N SER A 438 20.32 -1.30 31.17
CA SER A 438 20.02 -1.69 29.79
C SER A 438 19.32 -0.56 29.01
N GLN A 439 18.61 0.32 29.72
CA GLN A 439 17.91 1.49 29.22
C GLN A 439 18.87 2.56 28.68
N GLU A 440 19.98 2.85 29.38
CA GLU A 440 21.00 3.79 28.92
C GLU A 440 21.68 3.32 27.63
N ALA A 441 22.06 2.03 27.58
CA ALA A 441 22.63 1.42 26.38
C ALA A 441 21.63 1.44 25.20
N SER A 442 20.33 1.23 25.48
CA SER A 442 19.28 1.29 24.47
C SER A 442 19.10 2.69 23.89
N VAL A 443 19.20 3.74 24.71
CA VAL A 443 19.15 5.13 24.25
C VAL A 443 20.39 5.51 23.45
N ALA A 444 21.57 5.10 23.92
CA ALA A 444 22.83 5.31 23.17
C ALA A 444 22.75 4.66 21.78
N ARG A 445 22.28 3.41 21.70
CA ARG A 445 22.04 2.71 20.44
C ARG A 445 21.05 3.45 19.55
N ALA A 446 19.90 3.87 20.09
CA ALA A 446 18.89 4.59 19.33
C ALA A 446 19.38 5.95 18.81
N ARG A 447 20.25 6.64 19.57
CA ARG A 447 20.89 7.88 19.13
C ARG A 447 21.87 7.64 17.98
N VAL A 448 22.68 6.58 18.05
CA VAL A 448 23.56 6.18 16.93
C VAL A 448 22.72 5.80 15.71
N GLN A 449 21.61 5.08 15.89
CA GLN A 449 20.67 4.76 14.81
C GLN A 449 20.08 6.01 14.15
N LEU A 450 19.69 7.01 14.95
CA LEU A 450 19.20 8.29 14.43
C LEU A 450 20.28 9.01 13.61
N ASN A 451 21.51 9.06 14.11
CA ASN A 451 22.65 9.64 13.38
C ASN A 451 22.92 8.90 12.06
N GLN A 452 22.79 7.57 12.05
CA GLN A 452 22.93 6.76 10.84
C GLN A 452 21.86 7.12 9.80
N VAL A 453 20.59 7.20 10.21
CA VAL A 453 19.47 7.54 9.30
C VAL A 453 19.58 8.99 8.81
N GLN A 454 20.08 9.91 9.63
CA GLN A 454 20.38 11.28 9.20
C GLN A 454 21.53 11.35 8.18
N ALA A 455 22.56 10.51 8.33
CA ALA A 455 23.62 10.39 7.33
C ALA A 455 23.08 9.80 6.01
N GLN A 456 22.22 8.79 6.09
CA GLN A 456 21.51 8.24 4.92
C GLN A 456 20.63 9.29 4.23
N LEU A 457 19.95 10.16 4.99
CA LEU A 457 19.17 11.27 4.42
C LEU A 457 20.06 12.19 3.57
N LYS A 458 21.22 12.60 4.10
CA LYS A 458 22.20 13.41 3.35
C LYS A 458 22.74 12.70 2.11
N GLN A 459 22.94 11.38 2.18
CA GLN A 459 23.34 10.57 1.03
C GLN A 459 22.25 10.57 -0.05
N VAL A 460 20.97 10.44 0.33
CA VAL A 460 19.84 10.52 -0.60
C VAL A 460 19.76 11.91 -1.24
N GLU A 461 19.96 13.00 -0.48
CA GLU A 461 20.01 14.37 -1.01
C GLU A 461 21.12 14.55 -2.06
N LEU A 462 22.33 14.03 -1.80
CA LEU A 462 23.43 14.07 -2.76
C LEU A 462 23.14 13.23 -4.00
N GLN A 463 22.54 12.05 -3.83
CA GLN A 463 22.12 11.20 -4.94
C GLN A 463 21.08 11.90 -5.82
N ILE A 464 20.09 12.59 -5.23
CA ILE A 464 19.11 13.42 -5.96
C ILE A 464 19.80 14.43 -6.86
N ALA A 465 20.68 15.22 -6.26
CA ALA A 465 21.37 16.28 -6.98
C ALA A 465 22.18 15.70 -8.15
N THR A 466 22.82 14.55 -7.93
CA THR A 466 23.63 13.87 -8.95
C THR A 466 22.75 13.28 -10.08
N ASP A 467 21.67 12.58 -9.75
CA ASP A 467 20.76 11.96 -10.71
C ASP A 467 20.10 13.02 -11.62
N VAL A 468 19.61 14.11 -11.02
CA VAL A 468 18.94 15.20 -11.75
C VAL A 468 19.94 15.95 -12.62
N THR A 469 21.15 16.21 -12.13
CA THR A 469 22.21 16.86 -12.91
C THR A 469 22.59 16.00 -14.12
N ASN A 470 22.81 14.70 -13.92
CA ASN A 470 23.12 13.77 -15.01
C ASN A 470 21.99 13.68 -16.03
N ALA A 471 20.73 13.65 -15.57
CA ALA A 471 19.57 13.64 -16.45
C ALA A 471 19.48 14.93 -17.27
N ALA A 472 19.68 16.09 -16.64
CA ALA A 472 19.65 17.39 -17.35
C ALA A 472 20.76 17.50 -18.41
N ILE A 473 21.99 17.10 -18.07
CA ILE A 473 23.11 17.01 -19.03
C ILE A 473 22.77 16.06 -20.18
N ASN A 474 22.15 14.92 -19.88
CA ASN A 474 21.74 13.97 -20.92
C ASN A 474 20.67 14.56 -21.84
N VAL A 475 19.70 15.33 -21.33
CA VAL A 475 18.75 16.03 -22.20
C VAL A 475 19.47 17.01 -23.13
N GLN A 476 20.38 17.83 -22.60
CA GLN A 476 21.16 18.77 -23.40
C GLN A 476 21.96 18.05 -24.51
N ASN A 477 22.73 17.02 -24.14
CA ASN A 477 23.52 16.23 -25.09
C ASN A 477 22.65 15.54 -26.14
N SER A 478 21.50 15.00 -25.74
CA SER A 478 20.57 14.37 -26.68
C SER A 478 19.94 15.39 -27.64
N GLY A 479 19.73 16.64 -27.20
CA GLY A 479 19.28 17.73 -28.07
C GLY A 479 20.32 18.11 -29.14
N GLU A 480 21.59 18.23 -28.76
CA GLU A 480 22.69 18.47 -29.70
C GLU A 480 22.86 17.29 -30.68
N ALA A 481 22.71 16.05 -30.20
CA ALA A 481 22.76 14.85 -31.04
C ALA A 481 21.64 14.81 -32.09
N VAL A 482 20.43 15.30 -31.76
CA VAL A 482 19.32 15.43 -32.72
C VAL A 482 19.70 16.43 -33.82
N GLN A 483 20.24 17.59 -33.47
CA GLN A 483 20.65 18.61 -34.45
C GLN A 483 21.74 18.07 -35.40
N ALA A 484 22.73 17.35 -34.87
CA ALA A 484 23.76 16.70 -35.68
C ALA A 484 23.19 15.60 -36.61
N ALA A 485 22.26 14.79 -36.12
CA ALA A 485 21.62 13.74 -36.92
C ALA A 485 20.73 14.31 -38.03
N GLN A 486 20.02 15.42 -37.77
CA GLN A 486 19.24 16.16 -38.77
C GLN A 486 20.13 16.69 -39.91
N ALA A 487 21.25 17.32 -39.56
CA ALA A 487 22.21 17.79 -40.55
C ALA A 487 22.79 16.61 -41.38
N ALA A 488 23.14 15.49 -40.74
CA ALA A 488 23.62 14.30 -41.43
C ALA A 488 22.58 13.72 -42.41
N ARG A 489 21.30 13.66 -42.02
CA ARG A 489 20.19 13.23 -42.89
C ARG A 489 20.04 14.13 -44.10
N GLU A 490 20.10 15.45 -43.92
CA GLU A 490 20.00 16.42 -45.02
C GLU A 490 21.18 16.31 -46.01
N LEU A 491 22.40 16.15 -45.49
CA LEU A 491 23.59 15.97 -46.33
C LEU A 491 23.56 14.63 -47.08
N SER A 492 23.12 13.55 -46.44
CA SER A 492 22.95 12.24 -47.11
C SER A 492 21.88 12.27 -48.19
N GLU A 493 20.82 13.08 -48.02
CA GLU A 493 19.77 13.25 -49.03
C GLU A 493 20.33 13.96 -50.28
N LYS A 494 21.06 15.06 -50.08
CA LYS A 494 21.76 15.78 -51.16
C LYS A 494 22.79 14.89 -51.88
N LYS A 495 23.52 14.04 -51.12
CA LYS A 495 24.48 13.08 -51.69
C LYS A 495 23.80 12.05 -52.59
N LEU A 496 22.66 11.51 -52.15
CA LEU A 496 21.90 10.56 -52.96
C LEU A 496 21.40 11.19 -54.26
N GLU A 497 20.84 12.40 -54.20
CA GLU A 497 20.37 13.14 -55.36
C GLU A 497 21.50 13.39 -56.37
N ALA A 498 22.68 13.79 -55.88
CA ALA A 498 23.86 14.00 -56.71
C ALA A 498 24.36 12.70 -57.38
N GLU A 499 24.40 11.58 -56.65
CA GLU A 499 24.83 10.29 -57.22
C GLU A 499 23.81 9.71 -58.20
N GLN A 500 22.50 9.90 -57.96
CA GLN A 500 21.46 9.55 -58.92
C GLN A 500 21.61 10.34 -60.22
N SER A 501 21.80 11.65 -60.13
CA SER A 501 22.01 12.53 -61.29
C SER A 501 23.25 12.12 -62.10
N LYS A 502 24.36 11.78 -61.42
CA LYS A 502 25.58 11.27 -62.08
C LYS A 502 25.37 9.91 -62.73
N PHE A 503 24.59 9.02 -62.11
CA PHE A 503 24.30 7.69 -62.65
C PHE A 503 23.45 7.77 -63.92
N GLU A 504 22.48 8.70 -63.97
CA GLU A 504 21.65 8.93 -65.17
C GLU A 504 22.45 9.36 -66.39
N VAL A 505 23.53 10.13 -66.19
CA VAL A 505 24.45 10.55 -67.26
C VAL A 505 25.64 9.60 -67.47
N GLY A 506 25.66 8.44 -66.81
CA GLY A 506 26.71 7.41 -66.95
C GLY A 506 28.04 7.74 -66.26
N MET A 507 28.08 8.75 -65.39
CA MET A 507 29.28 9.18 -64.64
C MET A 507 29.41 8.55 -63.24
N SER A 508 28.44 7.75 -62.81
CA SER A 508 28.46 7.00 -61.54
C SER A 508 28.11 5.53 -61.79
N THR A 509 28.38 4.67 -60.81
CA THR A 509 28.11 3.24 -60.87
C THR A 509 26.95 2.87 -59.94
N ASN A 510 26.29 1.74 -60.22
CA ASN A 510 25.22 1.22 -59.37
C ASN A 510 25.69 1.04 -57.91
N TYR A 511 26.96 0.66 -57.71
CA TYR A 511 27.57 0.56 -56.39
C TYR A 511 27.47 1.86 -55.58
N PHE A 512 27.80 3.02 -56.19
CA PHE A 512 27.76 4.32 -55.49
C PHE A 512 26.34 4.78 -55.17
N VAL A 513 25.37 4.52 -56.06
CA VAL A 513 23.96 4.84 -55.79
C VAL A 513 23.42 3.97 -54.64
N VAL A 514 23.68 2.66 -54.66
CA VAL A 514 23.28 1.76 -53.56
C VAL A 514 23.96 2.16 -52.24
N GLN A 515 25.23 2.56 -52.28
CA GLN A 515 25.94 3.06 -51.11
C GLN A 515 25.29 4.35 -50.56
N ALA A 516 24.99 5.32 -51.42
CA ALA A 516 24.32 6.55 -51.00
C ALA A 516 22.90 6.29 -50.45
N GLN A 517 22.17 5.32 -51.00
CA GLN A 517 20.87 4.89 -50.48
C GLN A 517 20.99 4.24 -49.09
N ARG A 518 22.03 3.42 -48.86
CA ARG A 518 22.38 2.90 -47.53
C ARG A 518 22.63 4.04 -46.55
N ASP A 519 23.54 4.95 -46.90
CA ASP A 519 23.92 6.08 -46.05
C ASP A 519 22.71 6.94 -45.64
N LEU A 520 21.79 7.21 -46.57
CA LEU A 520 20.55 7.95 -46.28
C LEU A 520 19.59 7.15 -45.39
N SER A 521 19.42 5.86 -45.65
CA SER A 521 18.57 5.00 -44.83
C SER A 521 19.08 4.91 -43.39
N ASP A 522 20.40 4.82 -43.21
CA ASP A 522 21.04 4.77 -41.90
C ASP A 522 20.96 6.13 -41.18
N ALA A 523 21.15 7.24 -41.91
CA ALA A 523 20.99 8.58 -41.38
C ALA A 523 19.55 8.87 -40.91
N ARG A 524 18.53 8.47 -41.69
CA ARG A 524 17.11 8.60 -41.30
C ARG A 524 16.78 7.78 -40.05
N ASN A 525 17.27 6.54 -39.97
CA ASN A 525 17.10 5.72 -38.77
C ASN A 525 17.83 6.32 -37.55
N SER A 526 19.02 6.89 -37.75
CA SER A 526 19.78 7.54 -36.69
C SER A 526 19.05 8.78 -36.15
N GLU A 527 18.53 9.65 -37.03
CA GLU A 527 17.72 10.81 -36.67
C GLU A 527 16.50 10.41 -35.82
N LEU A 528 15.72 9.43 -36.29
CA LEU A 528 14.56 8.93 -35.55
C LEU A 528 14.93 8.40 -34.16
N ARG A 529 16.07 7.70 -34.05
CA ARG A 529 16.59 7.23 -32.75
C ARG A 529 17.01 8.38 -31.84
N GLN A 530 17.65 9.43 -32.37
CA GLN A 530 18.06 10.56 -31.54
C GLN A 530 16.86 11.36 -31.04
N ILE A 531 15.83 11.55 -31.87
CA ILE A 531 14.60 12.24 -31.44
C ILE A 531 13.90 11.42 -30.34
N LEU A 532 13.85 10.09 -30.49
CA LEU A 532 13.36 9.20 -29.44
C LEU A 532 14.18 9.34 -28.15
N ASN A 533 15.50 9.29 -28.23
CA ASN A 533 16.38 9.43 -27.07
C ASN A 533 16.17 10.76 -26.34
N TYR A 534 15.98 11.85 -27.09
CA TYR A 534 15.64 13.17 -26.54
C TYR A 534 14.29 13.16 -25.82
N ARG A 535 13.26 12.53 -26.39
CA ARG A 535 11.95 12.40 -25.73
C ARG A 535 12.03 11.55 -24.45
N LYS A 536 12.79 10.46 -24.47
CA LYS A 536 12.99 9.60 -23.30
C LYS A 536 13.81 10.30 -22.21
N SER A 537 14.83 11.09 -22.58
CA SER A 537 15.62 11.86 -21.62
C SER A 537 14.78 12.95 -20.93
N LEU A 538 13.85 13.60 -21.66
CA LEU A 538 12.86 14.51 -21.08
C LEU A 538 11.92 13.80 -20.10
N VAL A 539 11.35 12.66 -20.49
CA VAL A 539 10.48 11.86 -19.61
C VAL A 539 11.21 11.43 -18.33
N GLU A 540 12.50 11.08 -18.45
CA GLU A 540 13.33 10.70 -17.30
C GLU A 540 13.66 11.90 -16.41
N LEU A 541 13.98 13.06 -16.99
CA LEU A 541 14.19 14.29 -16.24
C LEU A 541 12.94 14.69 -15.46
N GLU A 542 11.76 14.65 -16.11
CA GLU A 542 10.47 14.88 -15.45
C GLU A 542 10.23 13.89 -14.31
N ARG A 543 10.49 12.58 -14.53
CA ARG A 543 10.35 11.54 -13.50
C ARG A 543 11.21 11.81 -12.27
N LEU A 544 12.43 12.29 -12.48
CA LEU A 544 13.39 12.60 -11.42
C LEU A 544 13.06 13.92 -10.69
N GLN A 545 12.43 14.87 -11.38
CA GLN A 545 12.03 16.16 -10.81
C GLN A 545 10.67 16.13 -10.12
N GLN A 546 9.69 15.43 -10.69
CA GLN A 546 8.29 15.56 -10.31
C GLN A 546 7.69 14.27 -9.78
N THR A 547 6.90 14.46 -8.73
CA THR A 547 5.69 13.69 -8.48
C THR A 547 4.40 14.48 -8.69
N THR A 548 4.49 15.74 -9.13
CA THR A 548 3.33 16.59 -9.40
C THR A 548 2.74 16.30 -10.78
N LEU A 549 1.66 15.50 -10.80
CA LEU A 549 0.79 15.21 -11.95
C LEU A 549 0.09 16.44 -12.55
N GLN A 550 0.53 17.66 -12.21
CA GLN A 550 -0.03 18.93 -12.64
C GLN A 550 0.58 19.48 -13.93
N SER A 551 1.78 19.05 -14.31
CA SER A 551 2.39 19.43 -15.61
C SER A 551 1.74 18.70 -16.79
N SER A 552 1.20 17.51 -16.53
CA SER A 552 0.20 16.87 -17.39
C SER A 552 -1.16 17.38 -16.93
N ASN A 553 -2.11 17.72 -17.80
CA ASN A 553 -3.47 18.14 -17.41
C ASN A 553 -4.31 17.01 -16.75
N ILE A 554 -3.72 16.25 -15.82
CA ILE A 554 -4.27 15.08 -15.16
C ILE A 554 -4.51 15.46 -13.72
N THR A 555 -5.69 16.05 -13.46
CA THR A 555 -6.19 16.14 -12.10
C THR A 555 -6.48 14.73 -11.62
N VAL A 556 -5.57 14.15 -10.84
CA VAL A 556 -5.91 12.97 -10.04
C VAL A 556 -6.99 13.42 -9.08
N LEU A 557 -8.23 13.06 -9.38
CA LEU A 557 -9.26 13.02 -8.36
C LEU A 557 -8.72 12.11 -7.27
N ALA A 558 -8.34 12.72 -6.15
CA ALA A 558 -8.09 12.00 -4.92
C ALA A 558 -9.25 11.02 -4.72
N ALA A 559 -8.92 9.74 -4.53
CA ALA A 559 -9.90 8.70 -4.32
C ALA A 559 -10.69 8.99 -3.02
N GLY A 560 -11.78 9.73 -3.17
CA GLY A 560 -12.60 10.25 -2.09
C GLY A 560 -13.66 11.20 -2.63
N GLY A 561 -14.65 10.66 -3.34
CA GLY A 561 -15.82 11.43 -3.77
C GLY A 561 -16.62 10.74 -4.87
N GLY A 562 -17.35 9.68 -4.53
CA GLY A 562 -18.41 9.16 -5.37
C GLY A 562 -19.77 9.62 -4.83
N GLY A 563 -20.56 10.30 -5.67
CA GLY A 563 -21.97 10.51 -5.43
C GLY A 563 -22.52 11.81 -6.01
N GLY A 564 -22.94 11.79 -7.28
CA GLY A 564 -23.72 12.87 -7.88
C GLY A 564 -23.62 12.90 -9.40
N ALA A 565 -24.51 12.17 -10.07
CA ALA A 565 -24.69 12.27 -11.50
C ALA A 565 -25.07 13.70 -11.90
N THR A 566 -24.33 14.31 -12.82
CA THR A 566 -24.85 15.41 -13.65
C THR A 566 -24.23 15.31 -15.04
N THR A 567 -25.05 14.85 -15.97
CA THR A 567 -24.80 14.86 -17.40
C THR A 567 -24.78 16.32 -17.87
N THR A 568 -23.61 16.85 -18.21
CA THR A 568 -23.52 18.13 -18.92
C THR A 568 -23.27 17.86 -20.39
N THR A 569 -24.35 17.91 -21.17
CA THR A 569 -24.33 17.95 -22.63
C THR A 569 -23.78 19.31 -23.08
N THR A 570 -22.57 19.34 -23.64
CA THR A 570 -22.08 20.52 -24.35
C THR A 570 -22.68 20.57 -25.74
N ARG A 571 -23.72 21.40 -25.87
CA ARG A 571 -24.35 21.83 -27.12
C ARG A 571 -23.31 22.57 -27.97
N THR A 572 -23.11 22.06 -29.17
CA THR A 572 -22.48 22.72 -30.32
C THR A 572 -23.20 24.03 -30.66
N THR A 573 -22.49 25.15 -30.60
CA THR A 573 -22.92 26.41 -31.22
C THR A 573 -22.24 26.53 -32.59
N GLY A 574 -22.93 26.03 -33.63
CA GLY A 574 -22.68 26.40 -35.02
C GLY A 574 -23.56 27.59 -35.40
N GLY A 575 -22.99 28.53 -36.14
CA GLY A 575 -23.63 29.79 -36.54
C GLY A 575 -24.76 29.66 -37.56
N GLY A 576 -25.52 30.74 -37.67
CA GLY A 576 -26.52 30.99 -38.71
C GLY A 576 -26.97 32.44 -38.62
N GLY A 577 -26.65 33.23 -39.65
CA GLY A 577 -26.99 34.65 -39.72
C GLY A 577 -28.40 34.93 -40.23
N GLY A 578 -28.74 36.23 -40.23
CA GLY A 578 -29.65 36.85 -41.19
C GLY A 578 -31.06 37.17 -40.72
N GLY A 579 -31.37 38.47 -40.61
CA GLY A 579 -32.68 39.01 -41.03
C GLY A 579 -33.42 39.94 -40.06
N GLY A 580 -33.46 41.24 -40.40
CA GLY A 580 -34.67 42.07 -40.30
C GLY A 580 -34.81 43.00 -39.09
N GLN A 581 -34.29 44.22 -39.18
CA GLN A 581 -35.01 45.48 -39.49
C GLN A 581 -34.04 46.65 -39.50
#